data_AF-A0A6P0YU26-F1
#
_entry.id   AF-A0A6P0YU26-F1
#
_cell.length_a   1.000
_cell.length_b   1.000
_cell.length_c   1.000
_cell.angle_alpha   90.00
_cell.angle_beta   90.00
_cell.angle_gamma   90.00
#
_symmetry.space_group_name_H-M   'P 1'
#
loop_
_entity.id
_entity.type
_entity.pdbx_description
1 polymer ?
#
loop_
_entity_poly.entity_id
_entity_poly.type
_entity_poly.pdbx_seq_one_letter_code
_entity_poly.pdbx_strand_id
1 'polypeptide(L)'
;MGVYDPSNLYTPDWELYKRIAAFYDWWFEPGILARYRQHSQNMSSEVFLAGVQGEYYRKGIEISESYLPTEYRTQITAKARRHYFNLCLTQAQLPCNQNQITLFL
;
A
#
# COMPACT_ATOMS: atom_id res chain seq x y z
N MET A 1 4.82 20.70 -2.44
CA MET A 1 4.78 19.64 -1.41
C MET A 1 3.42 19.70 -0.74
N GLY A 2 2.71 18.58 -0.61
CA GLY A 2 1.40 18.51 0.07
C GLY A 2 0.23 17.95 -0.77
N VAL A 3 0.40 17.80 -2.08
CA VAL A 3 -0.64 17.19 -2.95
C VAL A 3 -0.32 15.72 -3.16
N TYR A 4 -1.38 14.91 -3.26
CA TYR A 4 -1.30 13.52 -3.67
C TYR A 4 -0.78 13.39 -5.11
N ASP A 5 -0.02 12.35 -5.39
CA ASP A 5 0.34 12.00 -6.77
C ASP A 5 -0.92 11.53 -7.51
N PRO A 6 -1.36 12.24 -8.58
CA PRO A 6 -2.58 11.90 -9.31
C PRO A 6 -2.49 10.53 -10.02
N SER A 7 -1.28 9.99 -10.21
CA SER A 7 -1.07 8.67 -10.81
C SER A 7 -1.18 7.51 -9.80
N ASN A 8 -1.16 7.81 -8.49
CA ASN A 8 -1.23 6.81 -7.42
C ASN A 8 -2.64 6.75 -6.81
N LEU A 9 -3.51 5.95 -7.43
CA LEU A 9 -4.93 5.88 -7.05
C LEU A 9 -5.21 5.08 -5.77
N TYR A 10 -4.27 4.24 -5.33
CA TYR A 10 -4.52 3.26 -4.27
C TYR A 10 -3.69 3.45 -3.00
N THR A 11 -2.51 4.04 -3.13
CA THR A 11 -1.63 4.31 -1.99
C THR A 11 -1.23 5.80 -1.86
N PRO A 12 -2.11 6.77 -2.17
CA PRO A 12 -1.74 8.18 -2.26
C PRO A 12 -1.32 8.76 -0.90
N ASP A 13 -2.00 8.36 0.17
CA ASP A 13 -1.69 8.74 1.55
C ASP A 13 -0.38 8.12 2.03
N TRP A 14 -0.16 6.84 1.76
CA TRP A 14 1.08 6.15 2.10
C TRP A 14 2.28 6.76 1.39
N GLU A 15 2.15 7.08 0.11
CA GLU A 15 3.16 7.81 -0.66
C GLU A 15 3.47 9.15 -0.02
N LEU A 16 2.44 9.97 0.24
CA LEU A 16 2.61 11.30 0.80
C LEU A 16 3.33 11.26 2.15
N TYR A 17 2.94 10.35 3.05
CA TYR A 17 3.57 10.21 4.36
C TYR A 17 5.03 9.73 4.26
N LYS A 18 5.32 8.75 3.40
CA LYS A 18 6.70 8.29 3.14
C LYS A 18 7.57 9.43 2.60
N ARG A 19 7.02 10.21 1.66
CA ARG A 19 7.73 11.36 1.08
C ARG A 19 8.04 12.41 2.13
N ILE A 20 7.06 12.79 2.96
CA ILE A 20 7.30 13.75 4.05
C ILE A 20 8.36 13.21 5.03
N ALA A 21 8.22 11.96 5.48
CA ALA A 21 9.14 11.34 6.43
C ALA A 21 10.57 11.14 5.88
N ALA A 22 10.76 11.17 4.55
CA ALA A 22 12.08 11.09 3.94
C ALA A 22 12.87 12.42 4.02
N PHE A 23 12.19 13.55 4.24
CA PHE A 23 12.81 14.89 4.23
C PHE A 23 12.67 15.66 5.55
N TYR A 24 11.78 15.21 6.45
CA TYR A 24 11.48 15.91 7.70
C TYR A 24 11.44 14.93 8.87
N ASP A 25 11.85 15.43 10.04
CA ASP A 25 11.62 14.74 11.31
C ASP A 25 10.12 14.59 11.56
N TRP A 26 9.75 13.50 12.20
CA TRP A 26 8.37 13.15 12.49
C TRP A 26 8.23 12.70 13.94
N TRP A 27 7.04 12.93 14.48
CA TRP A 27 6.64 12.48 15.81
C TRP A 27 5.56 11.42 15.66
N PHE A 28 5.59 10.41 16.53
CA PHE A 28 4.54 9.40 16.63
C PHE A 28 4.07 9.26 18.06
N GLU A 29 2.76 9.42 18.25
CA GLU A 29 2.09 9.22 19.52
C GLU A 29 1.35 7.87 19.48
N PRO A 30 1.70 6.90 20.35
CA PRO A 30 1.13 5.54 20.30
C PRO A 30 -0.34 5.42 20.74
N GLY A 31 -1.09 6.52 20.83
CA GLY A 31 -2.50 6.55 21.22
C GLY A 31 -3.49 6.41 20.05
N ILE A 32 -4.72 5.97 20.34
CA ILE A 32 -5.81 6.00 19.36
C ILE A 32 -6.31 7.45 19.24
N LEU A 33 -5.86 8.14 18.18
CA LEU A 33 -6.24 9.53 17.91
C LEU A 33 -7.41 9.67 16.93
N ALA A 34 -7.72 8.62 16.17
CA ALA A 34 -8.78 8.62 15.17
C ALA A 34 -9.46 7.25 15.06
N ARG A 35 -10.71 7.27 14.56
CA ARG A 35 -11.46 6.06 14.17
C ARG A 35 -11.78 6.13 12.69
N TYR A 36 -11.50 5.06 11.96
CA TYR A 36 -11.86 4.93 10.56
C TYR A 36 -13.32 4.51 10.41
N ARG A 37 -13.97 5.01 9.36
CA ARG A 37 -15.30 4.54 8.97
C ARG A 37 -15.13 3.23 8.18
N GLN A 38 -15.85 2.19 8.60
CA GLN A 38 -15.88 0.92 7.89
C GLN A 38 -17.17 0.81 7.08
N HIS A 39 -17.06 0.53 5.78
CA HIS A 39 -18.17 0.21 4.88
C HIS A 39 -17.67 -0.61 3.69
N SER A 40 -18.55 -1.34 3.02
CA SER A 40 -18.20 -2.21 1.88
C SER A 40 -17.84 -1.43 0.62
N GLN A 41 -18.42 -0.24 0.42
CA GLN A 41 -18.23 0.59 -0.77
C GLN A 41 -16.95 1.44 -0.67
N ASN A 42 -15.78 0.81 -0.58
CA ASN A 42 -14.50 1.50 -0.51
C ASN A 42 -13.53 0.99 -1.59
N MET A 43 -12.52 1.81 -1.90
CA MET A 43 -11.51 1.50 -2.91
C MET A 43 -10.77 0.18 -2.61
N SER A 44 -10.49 -0.13 -1.34
CA SER A 44 -9.82 -1.37 -0.94
C SER A 44 -10.65 -2.62 -1.25
N SER A 45 -11.97 -2.58 -1.06
CA SER A 45 -12.87 -3.66 -1.45
C SER A 45 -12.88 -3.86 -2.96
N GLU A 46 -12.95 -2.78 -3.74
CA GLU A 46 -12.96 -2.82 -5.20
C GLU A 46 -11.65 -3.40 -5.75
N VAL A 47 -10.52 -2.88 -5.29
CA VAL A 47 -9.18 -3.33 -5.70
C VAL A 47 -8.90 -4.78 -5.27
N PHE A 48 -9.41 -5.20 -4.11
CA PHE A 48 -9.35 -6.59 -3.67
C PHE A 48 -10.11 -7.52 -4.61
N LEU A 49 -11.37 -7.20 -4.93
CA LEU A 49 -12.20 -8.01 -5.82
C LEU A 49 -11.64 -8.07 -7.25
N ALA A 50 -11.02 -6.98 -7.71
CA ALA A 50 -10.36 -6.94 -9.03
C ALA A 50 -9.00 -7.67 -9.06
N GLY A 51 -8.43 -8.05 -7.90
CA GLY A 51 -7.14 -8.76 -7.84
C GLY A 51 -5.91 -7.92 -8.21
N VAL A 52 -6.06 -6.60 -8.37
CA VAL A 52 -5.00 -5.69 -8.87
C VAL A 52 -4.16 -5.05 -7.75
N GLN A 53 -4.33 -5.48 -6.50
CA GLN A 53 -3.62 -4.97 -5.31
C GLN A 53 -2.10 -4.94 -5.52
N GLY A 54 -1.55 -6.04 -6.05
CA GLY A 54 -0.11 -6.22 -6.22
C GLY A 54 0.51 -5.19 -7.17
N GLU A 55 -0.21 -4.83 -8.24
CA GLU A 55 0.25 -3.79 -9.17
C GLU A 55 0.31 -2.43 -8.50
N TYR A 56 -0.70 -2.09 -7.70
CA TYR A 56 -0.72 -0.83 -6.96
C TYR A 56 0.38 -0.77 -5.91
N TYR A 57 0.61 -1.84 -5.14
CA TYR A 57 1.71 -1.90 -4.19
C TYR A 57 3.06 -1.77 -4.89
N ARG A 58 3.27 -2.43 -6.02
CA ARG A 58 4.49 -2.29 -6.82
C ARG A 58 4.73 -0.84 -7.25
N LYS A 59 3.72 -0.18 -7.83
CA LYS A 59 3.79 1.24 -8.23
C LYS A 59 4.12 2.14 -7.04
N GLY A 60 3.44 1.95 -5.90
CA GLY A 60 3.70 2.73 -4.69
C GLY A 60 5.08 2.52 -4.07
N ILE A 61 5.70 1.35 -4.27
CA ILE A 61 7.09 1.07 -3.88
C ILE A 61 8.06 1.81 -4.82
N GLU A 62 7.85 1.73 -6.13
CA GLU A 62 8.71 2.36 -7.14
C GLU A 62 8.72 3.89 -7.01
N ILE A 63 7.55 4.51 -6.78
CA ILE A 63 7.46 5.94 -6.52
C ILE A 63 8.30 6.31 -5.30
N SER A 64 8.14 5.57 -4.19
CA SER A 64 8.87 5.88 -2.96
C SER A 64 10.37 5.64 -3.04
N GLU A 65 10.80 4.60 -3.76
CA GLU A 65 12.20 4.27 -3.94
C GLU A 65 13.01 5.46 -4.48
N SER A 66 12.41 6.30 -5.33
CA SER A 66 13.07 7.47 -5.94
C SER A 66 13.54 8.54 -4.93
N TYR A 67 12.86 8.67 -3.78
CA TYR A 67 13.14 9.71 -2.80
C TYR A 67 13.62 9.18 -1.45
N LEU A 68 13.71 7.86 -1.25
CA LEU A 68 14.24 7.29 -0.01
C LEU A 68 15.73 7.65 0.18
N PRO A 69 16.20 7.82 1.43
CA PRO A 69 17.62 8.00 1.73
C PRO A 69 18.46 6.87 1.16
N THR A 70 19.52 7.21 0.43
CA THR A 70 20.32 6.25 -0.34
C THR A 70 20.88 5.12 0.52
N GLU A 71 21.27 5.41 1.76
CA GLU A 71 21.81 4.45 2.72
C GLU A 71 20.81 3.34 3.13
N TYR A 72 19.50 3.65 3.15
CA TYR A 72 18.45 2.71 3.57
C TYR A 72 17.57 2.23 2.41
N ARG A 73 17.64 2.88 1.24
CA ARG A 73 16.76 2.65 0.08
C ARG A 73 16.63 1.16 -0.25
N THR A 74 17.74 0.46 -0.49
CA THR A 74 17.72 -0.96 -0.85
C THR A 74 17.07 -1.83 0.22
N GLN A 75 17.36 -1.58 1.50
CA GLN A 75 16.81 -2.36 2.61
C GLN A 75 15.30 -2.12 2.75
N ILE A 76 14.86 -0.87 2.70
CA ILE A 76 13.45 -0.48 2.81
C ILE A 76 12.65 -1.06 1.63
N THR A 77 13.14 -0.89 0.40
CA THR A 77 12.52 -1.45 -0.81
C THR A 77 12.36 -2.96 -0.70
N ALA A 78 13.40 -3.69 -0.29
CA ALA A 78 13.34 -5.14 -0.14
C ALA A 78 12.33 -5.59 0.93
N LYS A 79 12.30 -4.90 2.08
CA LYS A 79 11.31 -5.16 3.15
C LYS A 79 9.88 -4.93 2.65
N ALA A 80 9.64 -3.83 1.94
CA ALA A 80 8.33 -3.50 1.38
C ALA A 80 7.87 -4.57 0.38
N ARG A 81 8.72 -4.94 -0.58
CA ARG A 81 8.40 -5.98 -1.58
C ARG A 81 8.03 -7.31 -0.93
N ARG A 82 8.81 -7.76 0.06
CA ARG A 82 8.51 -9.00 0.80
C ARG A 82 7.21 -8.93 1.57
N HIS A 83 6.96 -7.82 2.26
CA HIS A 83 5.73 -7.63 3.03
C HIS A 83 4.48 -7.69 2.13
N TYR A 84 4.45 -6.89 1.07
CA TYR A 84 3.28 -6.82 0.19
C TYR A 84 3.10 -8.08 -0.66
N PHE A 85 4.18 -8.77 -1.02
CA PHE A 85 4.08 -10.10 -1.63
C PHE A 85 3.36 -11.09 -0.71
N ASN A 86 3.78 -11.18 0.57
CA ASN A 86 3.13 -12.07 1.54
C ASN A 86 1.67 -11.68 1.81
N LEU A 87 1.38 -10.37 1.83
CA LEU A 87 0.01 -9.87 1.99
C LEU A 87 -0.87 -10.31 0.82
N CYS A 88 -0.41 -10.10 -0.43
CA CYS A 88 -1.13 -10.54 -1.62
C CYS A 88 -1.32 -12.05 -1.66
N LEU A 89 -0.31 -12.85 -1.27
CA LEU A 89 -0.45 -14.30 -1.15
C LEU A 89 -1.54 -14.70 -0.16
N THR A 90 -1.52 -14.11 1.04
CA THR A 90 -2.53 -14.38 2.08
C THR A 90 -3.92 -14.00 1.60
N GLN A 91 -4.04 -12.84 0.95
CA GLN A 91 -5.28 -12.34 0.38
C GLN A 91 -5.81 -13.23 -0.74
N ALA A 92 -4.94 -13.78 -1.59
CA ALA A 92 -5.33 -14.70 -2.67
C ALA A 92 -5.79 -16.07 -2.15
N GLN A 93 -5.29 -16.53 -0.99
CA GLN A 93 -5.75 -17.77 -0.36
C GLN A 93 -7.19 -17.70 0.14
N LEU A 94 -7.68 -16.50 0.54
CA LEU A 94 -9.03 -16.32 1.07
C LEU A 94 -10.13 -16.65 0.03
N PRO A 95 -10.12 -16.09 -1.21
CA PRO A 95 -11.05 -16.47 -2.27
C PRO A 95 -10.97 -17.95 -2.66
N CYS A 96 -9.75 -18.50 -2.74
CA CYS A 96 -9.53 -19.91 -3.09
C CYS A 96 -10.18 -20.86 -2.08
N ASN A 97 -10.08 -20.55 -0.78
CA ASN A 97 -10.67 -21.36 0.28
C ASN A 97 -12.19 -21.16 0.43
N GLN A 98 -12.75 -20.09 -0.14
CA GLN A 98 -14.17 -19.77 -0.11
C GLN A 98 -14.94 -20.20 -1.37
N ASN A 99 -14.32 -20.90 -2.32
CA ASN A 99 -14.92 -21.27 -3.61
C ASN A 99 -15.45 -20.05 -4.43
N GLN A 100 -15.02 -18.84 -4.10
CA GLN A 100 -15.29 -17.63 -4.89
C GLN A 100 -14.13 -17.41 -5.87
N ILE A 101 -13.97 -18.34 -6.80
CA ILE A 101 -13.05 -18.19 -7.91
C ILE A 101 -13.87 -17.75 -9.12
N THR A 102 -14.05 -16.44 -9.30
CA THR A 102 -14.41 -15.89 -10.60
C THR A 102 -13.12 -15.76 -11.40
N LEU A 103 -12.67 -16.87 -11.99
CA LEU A 103 -11.66 -16.88 -13.03
C LEU A 103 -12.25 -16.20 -14.26
N PHE A 104 -11.89 -14.95 -14.52
CA PHE A 104 -11.89 -14.42 -15.87
C PHE A 104 -10.54 -14.80 -16.49
N LEU A 105 -10.53 -15.95 -17.19
CA LEU A 105 -9.62 -16.19 -18.30
C LEU A 105 -9.99 -15.27 -19.46
#